data_AF-A0A7U9XP85-F1
#
_entry.id   AF-A0A7U9XP85-F1
#
_cell.length_a   1.000
_cell.length_b   1.000
_cell.length_c   1.000
_cell.angle_alpha   90.00
_cell.angle_beta   90.00
_cell.angle_gamma   90.00
#
_symmetry.space_group_name_H-M   'P 1'
#
loop_
_entity.id
_entity.type
_entity.pdbx_description
1 polymer ?
#
loop_
_entity_poly.entity_id
_entity_poly.type
_entity_poly.pdbx_seq_one_letter_code
_entity_poly.pdbx_strand_id
1 'polypeptide(L)' 'MEEREQLIKLKEESGLNWKEFSAYFDIPYRTVQDWEHGRRKMPSYLLRLMEYKLKMDAVIKEKGDING' A
#
# COMPACT_ATOMS: atom_id res chain seq x y z
N MET A 1 -3.70 11.83 -11.99
CA MET A 1 -2.73 11.45 -10.94
C MET A 1 -2.07 10.19 -11.44
N GLU A 2 -0.75 10.22 -11.62
CA GLU A 2 0.01 9.06 -12.10
C GLU A 2 -0.02 7.94 -11.04
N GLU A 3 0.01 6.66 -11.43
CA GLU A 3 -0.07 5.53 -10.47
C GLU A 3 1.04 5.59 -9.40
N ARG A 4 2.18 6.19 -9.75
CA ARG A 4 3.29 6.48 -8.84
C ARG A 4 2.90 7.43 -7.70
N GLU A 5 2.21 8.53 -8.02
CA GLU A 5 1.78 9.53 -7.03
C GLU A 5 0.76 8.92 -6.06
N GLN A 6 -0.15 8.10 -6.59
CA GLN A 6 -1.14 7.37 -5.80
C GLN A 6 -0.48 6.33 -4.90
N LEU A 7 0.53 5.61 -5.37
CA LEU A 7 1.32 4.68 -4.56
C LEU A 7 2.00 5.39 -3.37
N ILE A 8 2.63 6.54 -3.61
CA ILE A 8 3.29 7.33 -2.57
C ILE A 8 2.27 7.77 -1.51
N LYS A 9 1.14 8.34 -1.96
CA LYS A 9 0.05 8.77 -1.06
C LYS A 9 -0.49 7.60 -0.24
N LEU A 10 -0.73 6.45 -0.87
CA LEU A 10 -1.22 5.25 -0.18
C LEU A 10 -0.25 4.75 0.90
N LYS A 11 1.07 4.80 0.63
CA LYS A 11 2.10 4.44 1.60
C LYS A 11 2.22 5.45 2.74
N GLU A 12 2.02 6.73 2.47
CA GLU A 12 2.00 7.76 3.52
C GLU A 12 0.77 7.59 4.43
N GLU A 13 -0.41 7.37 3.84
CA GLU A 13 -1.66 7.13 4.56
C GLU A 13 -1.63 5.83 5.39
N SER A 14 -0.88 4.81 4.96
CA SER A 14 -0.74 3.58 5.74
C SER A 14 0.11 3.73 6.99
N GLY A 15 0.86 4.84 7.15
CA GLY A 15 1.78 5.06 8.27
C GLY A 15 3.01 4.13 8.30
N LEU A 16 3.22 3.33 7.25
CA LEU A 16 4.32 2.37 7.17
C LEU A 16 5.55 3.01 6.51
N ASN A 17 6.75 2.59 6.91
CA ASN A 17 7.93 2.88 6.10
C ASN A 17 7.95 1.96 4.85
N TRP A 18 8.77 2.27 3.84
CA TRP A 18 8.75 1.51 2.58
C TRP A 18 9.12 0.02 2.74
N LYS A 19 9.98 -0.31 3.73
CA LYS A 19 10.37 -1.70 3.99
C LYS A 19 9.19 -2.49 4.56
N GLU A 20 8.49 -1.92 5.54
CA GLU A 20 7.26 -2.49 6.10
C GLU A 20 6.15 -2.58 5.06
N PHE A 21 5.94 -1.53 4.27
CA PHE A 21 4.94 -1.50 3.20
C PHE A 21 5.19 -2.62 2.18
N SER A 22 6.45 -2.83 1.78
CA SER A 22 6.81 -3.92 0.88
C SER A 22 6.54 -5.30 1.49
N ALA A 23 6.87 -5.50 2.77
CA ALA A 23 6.61 -6.74 3.48
C ALA A 23 5.11 -7.00 3.68
N TYR A 24 4.33 -5.96 3.99
CA TYR A 24 2.89 -6.05 4.21
C TYR A 24 2.11 -6.53 2.97
N PHE A 25 2.59 -6.17 1.77
CA PHE A 25 2.03 -6.63 0.50
C PHE A 25 2.72 -7.86 -0.08
N ASP A 26 3.76 -8.39 0.58
CA ASP A 26 4.61 -9.47 0.09
C ASP A 26 5.19 -9.18 -1.31
N ILE A 27 5.67 -7.94 -1.48
CA ILE A 27 6.30 -7.47 -2.72
C ILE A 27 7.77 -7.21 -2.44
N PRO A 28 8.69 -7.65 -3.32
CA PRO A 28 10.10 -7.33 -3.16
C PRO A 28 10.34 -5.82 -3.03
N TYR A 29 11.08 -5.40 -2.01
CA TYR A 29 11.37 -3.99 -1.74
C TYR A 29 11.87 -3.22 -2.97
N ARG A 30 12.74 -3.85 -3.77
CA ARG A 30 13.27 -3.27 -5.01
C ARG A 30 12.18 -2.98 -6.05
N THR A 31 11.15 -3.82 -6.13
CA THR A 31 10.02 -3.60 -7.03
C THR A 31 9.22 -2.36 -6.62
N VAL A 32 8.97 -2.19 -5.32
CA VAL A 32 8.29 -1.00 -4.79
C VAL A 32 9.13 0.25 -5.06
N GLN A 33 10.45 0.18 -4.86
CA GLN A 33 11.36 1.28 -5.22
C GLN A 33 11.34 1.59 -6.72
N ASP A 34 11.28 0.59 -7.60
CA ASP A 34 11.20 0.83 -9.04
C ASP A 34 9.92 1.59 -9.42
N TRP A 35 8.80 1.33 -8.74
CA TRP A 35 7.55 2.08 -8.92
C TRP A 35 7.65 3.50 -8.34
N GLU A 36 8.18 3.63 -7.12
CA GLU A 36 8.40 4.92 -6.44
C GLU A 36 9.31 5.85 -7.24
N HIS A 37 10.36 5.34 -7.89
CA HIS A 37 11.28 6.14 -8.70
C HIS A 37 10.82 6.28 -10.17
N GLY A 38 9.67 5.69 -10.54
CA GLY A 38 9.17 5.72 -11.91
C GLY A 38 10.01 4.91 -12.91
N ARG A 39 10.91 4.03 -12.43
CA ARG A 39 11.70 3.13 -13.29
C ARG A 39 10.83 2.03 -13.92
N ARG A 40 9.72 1.70 -13.28
CA ARG A 40 8.69 0.78 -13.80
C ARG A 40 7.30 1.36 -13.53
N LYS A 41 6.39 1.17 -14.48
CA LYS A 41 4.98 1.49 -14.27
C LYS A 41 4.33 0.39 -13.42
N MET A 42 3.68 0.80 -12.34
CA MET A 42 2.91 -0.10 -11.49
C MET A 42 1.65 -0.57 -12.23
N PRO A 43 1.25 -1.85 -12.13
CA PRO A 43 -0.04 -2.29 -12.64
C PRO A 43 -1.18 -1.60 -11.90
N SER A 44 -2.07 -0.91 -12.62
CA SER A 44 -3.16 -0.13 -12.02
C SER A 44 -4.15 -0.97 -11.21
N TYR A 45 -4.34 -2.24 -11.57
CA TYR A 45 -5.18 -3.16 -10.78
C TYR A 45 -4.57 -3.48 -9.42
N LEU A 46 -3.25 -3.61 -9.35
CA LEU A 46 -2.56 -3.94 -8.11
C LEU A 46 -2.68 -2.80 -7.11
N LEU A 47 -2.59 -1.56 -7.58
CA LEU A 47 -2.80 -0.37 -6.75
C LEU A 47 -4.20 -0.34 -6.12
N ARG A 48 -5.25 -0.68 -6.90
CA ARG A 48 -6.62 -0.79 -6.36
C ARG A 48 -6.76 -1.90 -5.32
N LEU A 49 -6.08 -3.03 -5.53
CA LEU A 49 -6.08 -4.13 -4.55
C LEU A 49 -5.35 -3.75 -3.26
N MET A 50 -4.25 -2.99 -3.36
CA MET A 50 -3.55 -2.47 -2.19
C MET A 50 -4.42 -1.53 -1.36
N GLU A 51 -5.11 -0.59 -2.02
CA GLU A 51 -6.04 0.33 -1.37
C GLU A 51 -7.18 -0.40 -0.69
N TYR A 52 -7.77 -1.40 -1.36
CA TYR A 52 -8.83 -2.22 -0.78
C TYR A 52 -8.36 -2.96 0.48
N LYS A 53 -7.18 -3.60 0.43
CA LYS A 53 -6.63 -4.35 1.57
C LYS A 53 -6.44 -3.45 2.80
N LEU A 54 -5.84 -2.27 2.63
CA LEU A 54 -5.63 -1.31 3.72
C LEU A 54 -6.95 -0.84 4.35
N LYS A 55 -7.97 -0.56 3.53
CA LYS A 55 -9.30 -0.20 4.02
C LYS A 55 -9.97 -1.33 4.80
N MET A 56 -9.85 -2.57 4.32
CA MET A 56 -10.41 -3.73 5.02
C MET A 56 -9.73 -3.98 6.37
N ASP A 57 -8.40 -3.89 6.42
CA ASP A 57 -7.66 -4.06 7.67
C ASP A 57 -8.01 -2.97 8.69
N ALA A 58 -8.21 -1.72 8.24
CA ALA A 58 -8.69 -0.64 9.10
C ALA A 58 -10.08 -0.93 9.68
N VAL A 59 -11.03 -1.37 8.84
CA VAL A 59 -12.39 -1.73 9.27
C VAL A 59 -12.38 -2.94 10.23
N ILE A 60 -11.54 -3.94 9.99
CA ILE A 60 -11.41 -5.11 10.87
C ILE A 60 -10.85 -4.68 12.23
N LYS A 61 -9.85 -3.80 12.24
CA LYS A 61 -9.27 -3.26 13.49
C LYS A 61 -10.31 -2.48 14.28
N GLU A 62 -11.04 -1.57 13.63
CA GLU A 62 -12.13 -0.82 14.25
C GLU A 62 -13.19 -1.75 14.86
N LYS A 63 -13.60 -2.81 14.15
CA LYS A 63 -14.60 -3.78 14.63
C LYS A 63 -14.09 -4.72 15.72
N GLY A 64 -12.80 -5.03 15.71
CA GLY A 64 -12.14 -5.82 16.76
C GLY A 64 -12.10 -5.08 18.10
N ASP A 65 -11.89 -3.77 18.06
CA ASP A 65 -11.83 -2.91 19.25
C ASP A 65 -13.21 -2.66 19.90
N ILE A 66 -14.32 -2.84 19.18
CA ILE A 66 -15.70 -2.69 19.74
C ILE A 66 -16.13 -3.91 20.57
N ASN A 67 -15.35 -4.99 20.57
CA ASN A 67 -15.63 -6.22 21.32
C ASN A 67 -14.65 -6.46 22.50
N GLY A 68 -13.85 -5.44 22.85
CA GLY A 68 -12.89 -5.47 23.96
C GLY A 68 -13.38 -4.73 25.21
#